data_AF-A0A1X6ZC76-F1
#
_entry.id   AF-A0A1X6ZC76-F1
#
_cell.length_a   1.000
_cell.length_b   1.000
_cell.length_c   1.000
_cell.angle_alpha   90.00
_cell.angle_beta   90.00
_cell.angle_gamma   90.00
#
_symmetry.space_group_name_H-M   'P 1'
#
loop_
_entity.id
_entity.type
_entity.pdbx_description
1 polymer ?
#
loop_
_entity_poly.entity_id
_entity_poly.type
_entity_poly.pdbx_seq_one_letter_code
_entity_poly.pdbx_strand_id
1 'polypeptide(L)'
;MISSILIFAFVLIALANQKAAATLFGRLRPWLTSTFDWFLVLSVDAITLFCLALILLPVCKVRIGGPDATPDYSYADWIAMMFAAGIGIGLLFFGVMEPVYFNFAEGGNAVPLGIDKAVPGNEYAGVVGTIHHWGLEG
;
A
#
# COMPACT_ATOMS: atom_id res chain seq x y z
N MET A 1 -12.71 -7.28 23.31
CA MET A 1 -12.86 -8.69 23.73
C MET A 1 -13.30 -9.59 22.56
N ILE A 2 -14.34 -9.22 21.79
CA ILE A 2 -14.78 -9.98 20.60
C ILE A 2 -13.65 -10.15 19.56
N SER A 3 -12.97 -9.07 19.18
CA SER A 3 -11.87 -9.12 18.21
C SER A 3 -10.74 -10.06 18.66
N SER A 4 -10.40 -10.04 19.95
CA SER A 4 -9.35 -10.90 20.53
C SER A 4 -9.73 -12.39 20.45
N ILE A 5 -11.00 -12.73 20.73
CA ILE A 5 -11.50 -14.10 20.62
C ILE A 5 -11.46 -14.57 19.16
N LEU A 6 -11.89 -13.73 18.22
CA LEU A 6 -11.87 -14.06 16.79
C LEU A 6 -10.45 -14.31 16.28
N ILE A 7 -9.49 -13.43 16.64
CA ILE A 7 -8.09 -13.59 16.26
C ILE A 7 -7.53 -14.90 16.84
N PHE A 8 -7.78 -15.17 18.12
CA PHE A 8 -7.27 -16.36 18.78
C PHE A 8 -7.85 -17.64 18.15
N ALA A 9 -9.16 -17.67 17.91
CA ALA A 9 -9.82 -18.79 17.23
C ALA A 9 -9.26 -19.00 15.81
N PHE A 10 -9.09 -17.92 15.04
CA PHE A 10 -8.51 -17.97 13.70
C PHE A 10 -7.09 -18.59 13.71
N VAL A 11 -6.23 -18.13 14.62
CA VAL A 11 -4.86 -18.64 14.77
C VAL A 11 -4.87 -20.12 15.13
N LEU A 12 -5.68 -20.54 16.11
CA LEU A 12 -5.77 -21.94 16.52
C LEU A 12 -6.23 -22.84 15.38
N ILE A 13 -7.26 -22.44 14.63
CA ILE A 13 -7.78 -23.22 13.50
C ILE A 13 -6.74 -23.33 12.38
N ALA A 14 -6.04 -22.23 12.06
CA ALA A 14 -5.01 -22.23 11.03
C ALA A 14 -3.81 -23.13 11.41
N LEU A 15 -3.42 -23.14 12.68
CA LEU A 15 -2.34 -24.00 13.17
C LEU A 15 -2.74 -25.48 13.27
N ALA A 16 -3.99 -25.77 13.64
CA ALA A 16 -4.48 -27.15 13.75
C ALA A 16 -4.48 -27.88 12.40
N ASN A 17 -4.68 -27.18 11.29
CA ASN A 17 -4.62 -27.77 9.95
C ASN A 17 -4.01 -26.83 8.90
N GLN A 18 -2.68 -26.72 8.95
CA GLN A 18 -1.91 -25.85 8.07
C GLN A 18 -2.11 -26.17 6.57
N LYS A 19 -2.29 -27.44 6.21
CA LYS A 19 -2.48 -27.84 4.80
C LYS A 19 -3.83 -27.36 4.26
N ALA A 20 -4.89 -27.50 5.04
CA ALA A 20 -6.20 -26.99 4.67
C ALA A 20 -6.18 -25.44 4.58
N ALA A 21 -5.54 -24.78 5.54
CA ALA A 21 -5.37 -23.32 5.53
C ALA A 21 -4.61 -22.85 4.28
N ALA A 22 -3.47 -23.47 3.96
CA ALA A 22 -2.70 -23.13 2.75
C ALA A 22 -3.52 -23.35 1.46
N THR A 23 -4.30 -24.43 1.39
CA THR A 23 -5.17 -24.70 0.24
C THR A 23 -6.27 -23.65 0.11
N LEU A 24 -6.89 -23.28 1.23
CA LEU A 24 -7.93 -22.25 1.27
C LEU A 24 -7.37 -20.89 0.83
N PHE A 25 -6.30 -20.40 1.45
CA PHE A 25 -5.70 -19.12 1.12
C PHE A 25 -5.11 -19.08 -0.30
N GLY A 26 -4.56 -20.20 -0.76
CA GLY A 26 -4.07 -20.36 -2.13
C GLY A 26 -5.16 -20.23 -3.19
N ARG A 27 -6.42 -20.53 -2.86
CA ARG A 27 -7.59 -20.30 -3.74
C ARG A 27 -8.22 -18.94 -3.51
N LEU A 28 -8.32 -18.52 -2.25
CA LEU A 28 -9.00 -17.30 -1.86
C LEU A 28 -8.27 -16.05 -2.37
N ARG A 29 -6.93 -16.01 -2.24
CA ARG A 29 -6.15 -14.84 -2.70
C ARG A 29 -6.34 -14.59 -4.21
N PRO A 30 -6.10 -15.56 -5.12
CA PRO A 30 -6.33 -15.32 -6.55
C PRO A 30 -7.77 -14.99 -6.90
N TRP A 31 -8.75 -15.60 -6.21
CA TRP A 31 -10.15 -15.28 -6.43
C TRP A 31 -10.49 -13.83 -6.03
N LEU A 32 -10.01 -13.37 -4.88
CA LEU A 32 -10.16 -11.98 -4.44
C LEU A 32 -9.51 -11.01 -5.42
N THR A 33 -8.24 -11.25 -5.78
CA THR A 33 -7.47 -10.36 -6.68
C THR A 33 -7.87 -10.46 -8.14
N SER A 34 -8.76 -11.36 -8.54
CA SER A 34 -9.30 -11.40 -9.91
C SER A 34 -10.74 -10.89 -9.96
N THR A 35 -11.50 -11.05 -8.88
CA THR A 35 -12.92 -10.65 -8.82
C THR A 35 -13.09 -9.20 -8.37
N PHE A 36 -12.27 -8.76 -7.41
CA PHE A 36 -12.38 -7.44 -6.78
C PHE A 36 -11.23 -6.48 -7.14
N ASP A 37 -10.38 -6.85 -8.10
CA ASP A 37 -9.25 -6.02 -8.54
C ASP A 37 -9.67 -4.59 -8.87
N TRP A 38 -10.67 -4.45 -9.75
CA TRP A 38 -11.23 -3.15 -10.15
C TRP A 38 -11.71 -2.32 -8.96
N PHE A 39 -12.30 -2.97 -7.95
CA PHE A 39 -12.82 -2.27 -6.77
C PHE A 39 -11.68 -1.78 -5.89
N LEU A 40 -10.64 -2.60 -5.71
CA LEU A 40 -9.46 -2.23 -4.93
C LEU A 40 -8.72 -1.05 -5.57
N VAL A 41 -8.45 -1.13 -6.88
CA VAL A 41 -7.77 -0.05 -7.64
C VAL A 41 -8.59 1.23 -7.60
N LEU A 42 -9.89 1.18 -7.94
CA LEU A 42 -10.75 2.38 -7.91
C LEU A 42 -10.89 2.98 -6.53
N SER A 43 -10.83 2.18 -5.46
CA SER A 43 -10.90 2.71 -4.09
C SER A 43 -9.68 3.55 -3.75
N VAL A 44 -8.48 3.07 -4.11
CA VAL A 44 -7.23 3.80 -3.91
C VAL A 44 -7.22 5.09 -4.74
N ASP A 45 -7.57 5.00 -6.03
CA ASP A 45 -7.68 6.16 -6.92
C ASP A 45 -8.68 7.20 -6.37
N ALA A 46 -9.87 6.75 -5.94
CA ALA A 46 -10.91 7.63 -5.44
C ALA A 46 -10.48 8.34 -4.15
N ILE A 47 -9.79 7.66 -3.23
CA ILE A 47 -9.28 8.26 -1.99
C ILE A 47 -8.18 9.27 -2.31
N THR A 48 -7.24 8.93 -3.20
CA THR A 48 -6.18 9.84 -3.63
C THR A 48 -6.75 11.10 -4.27
N LEU A 49 -7.68 10.95 -5.22
CA LEU A 49 -8.36 12.08 -5.86
C LEU A 49 -9.17 12.90 -4.86
N PHE A 50 -9.82 12.26 -3.90
CA PHE A 50 -10.54 12.95 -2.83
C PHE A 50 -9.58 13.80 -1.99
N CYS A 51 -8.44 13.25 -1.55
CA CYS A 51 -7.42 13.99 -0.82
C CYS A 51 -6.87 15.17 -1.63
N LEU A 52 -6.59 14.98 -2.92
CA LEU A 52 -6.16 16.07 -3.82
C LEU A 52 -7.26 17.14 -3.98
N ALA A 53 -8.52 16.72 -4.10
CA ALA A 53 -9.65 17.64 -4.17
C ALA A 53 -9.78 18.47 -2.88
N LEU A 54 -9.57 17.86 -1.71
CA LEU A 54 -9.59 18.57 -0.42
C LEU A 54 -8.58 19.72 -0.37
N ILE A 55 -7.44 19.62 -1.05
CA ILE A 55 -6.42 20.69 -1.12
C ILE A 55 -6.95 21.90 -1.91
N LEU A 56 -7.70 21.66 -2.99
CA LEU A 56 -8.22 22.70 -3.88
C LEU A 56 -9.55 23.29 -3.41
N LEU A 57 -10.33 22.52 -2.64
CA LEU A 57 -11.63 22.93 -2.15
C LEU A 57 -11.51 23.93 -0.99
N PRO A 58 -12.54 24.78 -0.75
CA PRO A 58 -12.54 25.74 0.35
C PRO A 58 -12.32 25.12 1.75
N VAL A 59 -12.63 23.83 1.89
CA VAL A 59 -12.44 23.07 3.13
C VAL A 59 -10.97 22.91 3.53
N CYS A 60 -10.01 23.12 2.63
CA CYS A 60 -8.57 23.09 2.96
C CYS A 60 -8.18 24.12 4.04
N LYS A 61 -8.99 25.17 4.23
CA LYS A 61 -8.75 26.23 5.20
C LYS A 61 -9.27 25.90 6.60
N VAL A 62 -10.03 24.81 6.76
CA VAL A 62 -10.60 24.42 8.04
C VAL A 62 -9.50 23.90 8.95
N ARG A 63 -9.34 24.54 10.11
CA ARG A 63 -8.41 24.09 11.16
C ARG A 63 -9.05 23.00 12.01
N ILE A 64 -8.36 21.87 12.13
CA ILE A 64 -8.77 20.78 13.02
C ILE A 64 -8.53 21.23 14.46
N GLY A 65 -9.57 21.24 15.29
CA GLY A 65 -9.53 21.79 16.65
C GLY A 65 -10.22 23.15 16.81
N GLY A 66 -10.68 23.76 15.73
CA GLY A 66 -11.46 25.02 15.74
C GLY A 66 -10.72 26.23 15.15
N PRO A 67 -11.40 27.38 14.99
CA PRO A 67 -10.85 28.54 14.29
C PRO A 67 -9.56 29.10 14.91
N ASP A 68 -9.49 29.09 16.25
CA ASP A 68 -8.39 29.65 17.03
C ASP A 68 -7.33 28.59 17.44
N ALA A 69 -7.46 27.36 16.94
CA ALA A 69 -6.51 26.29 17.25
C ALA A 69 -5.11 26.63 16.72
N THR A 70 -4.10 26.35 17.55
CA THR A 70 -2.68 26.44 17.22
C THR A 70 -2.07 25.05 17.15
N PRO A 71 -1.02 24.83 16.34
CA PRO A 71 -0.35 23.53 16.29
C PRO A 71 0.34 23.22 17.62
N ASP A 72 0.13 22.01 18.14
CA ASP A 72 0.81 21.52 19.36
C ASP A 72 2.29 21.21 19.13
N TYR A 73 2.68 20.95 17.88
CA TYR A 73 4.03 20.56 17.48
C TYR A 73 4.58 21.53 16.44
N SER A 74 5.90 21.73 16.44
CA SER A 74 6.56 22.48 15.37
C SER A 74 6.43 21.73 14.04
N TYR A 75 6.61 22.43 12.92
CA TYR A 75 6.60 21.78 11.60
C TYR A 75 7.66 20.69 11.46
N ALA A 76 8.85 20.89 12.05
CA ALA A 76 9.92 19.90 12.02
C ALA A 76 9.54 18.63 12.79
N ASP A 77 8.98 18.80 14.00
CA ASP A 77 8.53 17.66 14.82
C ASP A 77 7.37 16.93 14.15
N TRP A 78 6.42 17.66 13.55
CA TRP A 78 5.30 17.07 12.83
C TRP A 78 5.74 16.23 11.62
N ILE A 79 6.66 16.74 10.80
CA ILE A 79 7.23 15.96 9.68
C ILE A 79 7.97 14.73 10.21
N ALA A 80 8.75 14.87 11.28
CA ALA A 80 9.46 13.74 11.89
C ALA A 80 8.47 12.66 12.40
N MET A 81 7.36 13.06 13.01
CA MET A 81 6.30 12.13 13.45
C MET A 81 5.64 11.41 12.27
N MET A 82 5.39 12.10 11.14
CA MET A 82 4.87 11.45 9.95
C MET A 82 5.83 10.40 9.40
N PHE A 83 7.14 10.68 9.38
CA PHE A 83 8.14 9.67 8.99
C PHE A 83 8.21 8.51 9.99
N ALA A 84 8.15 8.78 11.30
CA ALA A 84 8.15 7.74 12.32
C ALA A 84 6.91 6.83 12.24
N ALA A 85 5.74 7.39 11.92
CA ALA A 85 4.51 6.63 11.73
C ALA A 85 4.46 5.90 10.39
N GLY A 86 5.03 6.49 9.32
CA GLY A 86 4.95 5.99 7.95
C GLY A 86 6.06 5.01 7.54
N ILE A 87 7.25 5.07 8.15
CA ILE A 87 8.35 4.14 7.84
C ILE A 87 8.12 2.82 8.60
N GLY A 88 7.32 1.93 8.00
CA GLY A 88 7.09 0.58 8.51
C GLY A 88 8.17 -0.44 8.11
N ILE A 89 8.03 -1.66 8.62
CA ILE A 89 8.80 -2.84 8.16
C ILE A 89 8.65 -3.11 6.65
N GLY A 90 7.57 -2.61 6.05
CA GLY A 90 7.32 -2.67 4.62
C GLY A 90 8.46 -2.09 3.78
N LEU A 91 8.95 -0.90 4.09
CA LEU A 91 10.06 -0.28 3.35
C LEU A 91 11.38 -1.05 3.52
N LEU A 92 11.63 -1.64 4.69
CA LEU A 92 12.82 -2.46 4.93
C LEU A 92 12.82 -3.75 4.10
N PHE A 93 11.64 -4.33 3.85
CA PHE A 93 11.51 -5.56 3.07
C PHE A 93 11.32 -5.30 1.58
N PHE A 94 10.33 -4.48 1.22
CA PHE A 94 9.93 -4.22 -0.16
C PHE A 94 10.80 -3.16 -0.83
N GLY A 95 11.46 -2.26 -0.09
CA GLY A 95 12.28 -1.19 -0.69
C GLY A 95 13.41 -1.67 -1.60
N VAL A 96 13.95 -2.87 -1.36
CA VAL A 96 14.91 -3.52 -2.26
C VAL A 96 14.24 -4.63 -3.06
N MET A 97 13.40 -5.45 -2.42
CA MET A 97 12.82 -6.63 -3.05
C MET A 97 11.93 -6.26 -4.24
N GLU A 98 11.13 -5.21 -4.13
CA GLU A 98 10.12 -4.86 -5.12
C GLU A 98 10.70 -4.27 -6.41
N PRO A 99 11.66 -3.32 -6.40
CA PRO A 99 12.34 -2.90 -7.62
C PRO A 99 13.08 -4.05 -8.30
N VAL A 100 13.68 -4.96 -7.52
CA VAL A 100 14.33 -6.16 -8.04
C VAL A 100 13.31 -7.10 -8.66
N TYR A 101 12.18 -7.34 -8.00
CA TYR A 101 11.10 -8.18 -8.52
C TYR A 101 10.55 -7.60 -9.82
N PHE A 102 10.22 -6.32 -9.87
CA PHE A 102 9.73 -5.70 -11.10
C PHE A 102 10.75 -5.72 -12.23
N ASN A 103 12.05 -5.72 -11.93
CA ASN A 103 13.10 -5.82 -12.95
C ASN A 103 13.40 -7.26 -13.40
N PHE A 104 13.33 -8.25 -12.51
CA PHE A 104 13.88 -9.58 -12.73
C PHE A 104 12.89 -10.75 -12.56
N ALA A 105 11.63 -10.50 -12.19
CA ALA A 105 10.63 -11.55 -12.04
C ALA A 105 10.43 -12.34 -13.34
N GLU A 106 10.13 -13.64 -13.19
CA GLU A 106 9.93 -14.59 -14.29
C GLU A 106 11.07 -14.62 -15.32
N GLY A 107 12.32 -14.45 -14.86
CA GLY A 107 13.50 -14.44 -15.71
C GLY A 107 13.65 -13.17 -16.55
N GLY A 108 13.02 -12.06 -16.14
CA GLY A 108 12.99 -10.79 -16.86
C GLY A 108 11.82 -10.64 -17.84
N ASN A 109 11.00 -11.68 -18.00
CA ASN A 109 9.82 -11.66 -18.89
C ASN A 109 8.58 -11.08 -18.23
N ALA A 110 8.55 -11.00 -16.90
CA ALA A 110 7.46 -10.33 -16.22
C ALA A 110 7.52 -8.83 -16.59
N VAL A 111 6.39 -8.33 -17.09
CA VAL A 111 6.19 -6.90 -17.38
C VAL A 111 5.02 -6.39 -16.55
N PRO A 112 5.17 -6.25 -15.22
CA PRO A 112 4.03 -5.99 -14.32
C PRO A 112 3.34 -4.66 -14.61
N LEU A 113 4.08 -3.70 -15.17
CA LEU A 113 3.57 -2.39 -15.60
C LEU A 113 3.25 -2.32 -17.11
N GLY A 114 3.42 -3.40 -17.86
CA GLY A 114 3.31 -3.40 -19.33
C GLY A 114 4.38 -2.59 -20.07
N ILE A 115 5.43 -2.14 -19.37
CA ILE A 115 6.53 -1.34 -19.92
C ILE A 115 7.64 -2.25 -20.48
N ASP A 116 7.85 -2.21 -21.80
CA ASP A 116 8.94 -2.95 -22.45
C ASP A 116 10.31 -2.36 -22.07
N LYS A 117 11.11 -3.13 -21.33
CA LYS A 117 12.46 -2.76 -20.89
C LYS A 117 13.51 -2.78 -22.01
N ALA A 118 13.22 -3.39 -23.16
CA ALA A 118 14.12 -3.39 -24.31
C ALA A 118 14.16 -2.03 -25.00
N VAL A 119 13.16 -1.17 -24.76
CA VAL A 119 13.12 0.21 -25.26
C VAL A 119 14.09 1.08 -24.44
N PRO A 120 15.03 1.81 -25.08
CA PRO A 120 15.91 2.72 -24.38
C PRO A 120 15.15 3.75 -23.54
N GLY A 121 15.52 3.92 -22.27
CA GLY A 121 14.86 4.82 -21.32
C GLY A 121 13.89 4.12 -20.36
N ASN A 122 13.53 2.86 -20.61
CA ASN A 122 12.65 2.07 -19.74
C ASN A 122 13.41 1.25 -18.68
N GLU A 123 14.73 1.43 -18.54
CA GLU A 123 15.55 0.71 -17.56
C GLU A 123 15.11 0.90 -16.09
N TYR A 124 14.37 1.98 -15.79
CA TYR A 124 13.90 2.30 -14.44
C TYR A 124 12.49 1.79 -14.14
N ALA A 125 11.87 0.98 -15.02
CA ALA A 125 10.49 0.52 -14.86
C ALA A 125 10.23 -0.12 -13.48
N GLY A 126 11.18 -0.87 -12.91
CA GLY A 126 11.01 -1.42 -11.58
C GLY A 126 11.01 -0.40 -10.45
N VAL A 127 11.75 0.70 -10.59
CA VAL A 127 11.71 1.81 -9.63
C VAL A 127 10.38 2.56 -9.75
N VAL A 128 9.89 2.76 -10.98
CA VAL A 128 8.59 3.39 -11.23
C VAL A 128 7.45 2.62 -10.56
N GLY A 129 7.42 1.30 -10.69
CA GLY A 129 6.39 0.46 -10.02
C GLY A 129 6.44 0.57 -8.50
N THR A 130 7.64 0.64 -7.94
CA THR A 130 7.81 0.80 -6.49
C THR A 130 7.35 2.18 -6.02
N ILE A 131 7.67 3.24 -6.78
CA ILE A 131 7.21 4.61 -6.48
C ILE A 131 5.69 4.72 -6.62
N HIS A 132 5.07 3.98 -7.55
CA HIS A 132 3.62 3.92 -7.65
C HIS A 132 3.02 3.41 -6.34
N HIS A 133 3.47 2.24 -5.86
CA HIS A 133 2.93 1.64 -4.62
C HIS A 133 3.29 2.37 -3.32
N TRP A 134 4.42 3.08 -3.25
CA TRP A 134 4.90 3.73 -2.02
C TRP A 134 4.96 5.26 -2.09
N GLY A 135 4.38 5.83 -3.15
CA GLY A 135 4.42 7.27 -3.43
C GLY A 135 3.15 7.97 -2.96
N LEU A 136 2.40 8.52 -3.91
CA LEU A 136 1.22 9.33 -3.63
C LEU A 136 0.04 8.53 -3.06
N GLU A 137 -0.10 7.29 -3.52
CA GLU A 137 -1.26 6.41 -3.30
C GLU A 137 -0.99 5.28 -2.30
N GLY A 138 0.21 5.27 -1.70
CA GLY A 138 0.65 4.28 -0.70
C GLY A 138 0.19 4.54 0.72
#